data_AF-A0A849GEW5-F1
#
_entry.id   AF-A0A849GEW5-F1
#
_cell.length_a   1.000
_cell.length_b   1.000
_cell.length_c   1.000
_cell.angle_alpha   90.00
_cell.angle_beta   90.00
_cell.angle_gamma   90.00
#
_symmetry.space_group_name_H-M   'P 1'
#
loop_
_entity.id
_entity.type
_entity.pdbx_description
1 polymer ?
#
loop_
_entity_poly.entity_id
_entity_poly.type
_entity_poly.pdbx_seq_one_letter_code
_entity_poly.pdbx_strand_id
1 'polypeptide(L)'
;MSITQLYMAPGTCARVPSICLEEAGLDFDSVLIRFMKGEHKSPDFKKLNPKGKVPTLVIDGEALTENVAIITYLNERFPDANLMPDASDSLARARQTADLCFCSATLHPIVTRIRLPQFFASKDAAQSVWEKGCKAMTEFFALIENRLADRPWWYGAEWSAVDAYLYWVFWRVEGADFDVSLYPRFKDHSNRMEERPAVQRALAREKAAEAQLEAEGLNFKPPPRS
;
A
#
# COMPACT_ATOMS: atom_id res chain seq x y z
N MET A 1 -23.87 -3.16 9.58
CA MET A 1 -22.47 -2.71 9.66
C MET A 1 -22.00 -2.55 8.24
N SER A 2 -21.82 -1.31 7.81
CA SER A 2 -21.48 -0.97 6.44
C SER A 2 -20.11 -0.31 6.43
N ILE A 3 -19.20 -0.86 5.64
CA ILE A 3 -18.01 -0.12 5.22
C ILE A 3 -18.51 0.88 4.19
N THR A 4 -18.46 2.16 4.52
CA THR A 4 -19.07 3.18 3.68
C THR A 4 -18.05 3.84 2.77
N GLN A 5 -16.86 4.17 3.29
CA GLN A 5 -15.90 5.01 2.59
C GLN A 5 -14.46 4.60 2.83
N LEU A 6 -13.67 4.58 1.76
CA LEU A 6 -12.21 4.56 1.82
C LEU A 6 -11.68 5.92 1.34
N TYR A 7 -11.16 6.72 2.27
CA TYR A 7 -10.44 7.94 1.91
C TYR A 7 -9.05 7.59 1.39
N MET A 8 -8.77 8.00 0.16
CA MET A 8 -7.59 7.58 -0.59
C MET A 8 -7.03 8.72 -1.43
N ALA A 9 -5.77 8.56 -1.84
CA ALA A 9 -5.17 9.37 -2.88
C ALA A 9 -4.33 8.46 -3.78
N PRO A 10 -4.29 8.70 -5.10
CA PRO A 10 -3.48 7.91 -6.01
C PRO A 10 -2.00 7.85 -5.63
N GLY A 11 -1.39 6.70 -5.89
CA GLY A 11 0.00 6.41 -5.60
C GLY A 11 0.39 6.34 -4.12
N THR A 12 -0.59 6.24 -3.22
CA THR A 12 -0.39 6.03 -1.79
C THR A 12 -0.61 4.57 -1.39
N CYS A 13 -0.27 4.23 -0.15
CA CYS A 13 -0.53 2.91 0.42
C CYS A 13 -2.03 2.60 0.61
N ALA A 14 -2.93 3.53 0.28
CA ALA A 14 -4.38 3.28 0.24
C ALA A 14 -4.77 2.26 -0.84
N ARG A 15 -3.90 1.98 -1.82
CA ARG A 15 -4.06 0.84 -2.74
C ARG A 15 -4.21 -0.49 -1.99
N VAL A 16 -3.48 -0.69 -0.89
CA VAL A 16 -3.48 -1.95 -0.15
C VAL A 16 -4.86 -2.30 0.41
N PRO A 17 -5.53 -1.45 1.22
CA PRO A 17 -6.88 -1.74 1.68
C PRO A 17 -7.90 -1.67 0.55
N SER A 18 -7.69 -0.87 -0.51
CA SER A 18 -8.57 -0.89 -1.69
C SER A 18 -8.61 -2.29 -2.33
N ILE A 19 -7.44 -2.92 -2.52
CA ILE A 19 -7.35 -4.32 -2.99
C ILE A 19 -8.05 -5.27 -2.01
N CYS A 20 -7.83 -5.13 -0.71
CA CYS A 20 -8.45 -6.03 0.28
C CYS A 20 -9.98 -5.92 0.30
N LEU A 21 -10.54 -4.70 0.14
CA LEU A 21 -11.99 -4.49 0.04
C LEU A 21 -12.56 -5.13 -1.23
N GLU A 22 -11.84 -4.99 -2.36
CA GLU A 22 -12.23 -5.59 -3.63
C GLU A 22 -12.14 -7.13 -3.64
N GLU A 23 -11.15 -7.72 -2.95
CA GLU A 23 -11.01 -9.17 -2.75
C GLU A 23 -12.12 -9.71 -1.85
N ALA A 24 -12.49 -8.94 -0.81
CA ALA A 24 -13.60 -9.27 0.08
C ALA A 24 -14.99 -9.08 -0.56
N GLY A 25 -15.07 -8.56 -1.80
CA GLY A 25 -16.33 -8.32 -2.50
C GLY A 25 -17.21 -7.27 -1.79
N LEU A 26 -16.59 -6.32 -1.09
CA LEU A 26 -17.30 -5.33 -0.30
C LEU A 26 -17.61 -4.10 -1.14
N ASP A 27 -18.83 -3.59 -1.02
CA ASP A 27 -19.22 -2.31 -1.59
C ASP A 27 -18.67 -1.16 -0.75
N PHE A 28 -18.02 -0.18 -1.39
CA PHE A 28 -17.51 1.02 -0.73
C PHE A 28 -17.31 2.17 -1.72
N ASP A 29 -17.42 3.40 -1.20
CA ASP A 29 -17.07 4.61 -1.94
C ASP A 29 -15.58 4.93 -1.77
N SER A 30 -14.90 5.29 -2.87
CA SER A 30 -13.55 5.85 -2.81
C SER A 30 -13.64 7.38 -2.72
N VAL A 31 -13.20 7.94 -1.59
CA VAL A 31 -13.22 9.39 -1.36
C VAL A 31 -11.82 9.96 -1.61
N LEU A 32 -11.68 10.72 -2.69
CA LEU A 32 -10.40 11.31 -3.09
C LEU A 32 -9.98 12.45 -2.15
N ILE A 33 -8.78 12.33 -1.58
CA ILE A 33 -8.08 13.39 -0.84
C ILE A 33 -7.08 14.10 -1.74
N ARG A 34 -7.32 15.40 -1.98
CA ARG A 34 -6.46 16.25 -2.80
C ARG A 34 -5.32 16.83 -1.96
N PHE A 35 -4.17 16.16 -1.97
CA PHE A 35 -3.00 16.63 -1.23
C PHE A 35 -2.53 18.03 -1.64
N MET A 36 -2.56 18.36 -2.94
CA MET A 36 -2.12 19.66 -3.46
C MET A 36 -3.02 20.83 -3.02
N LYS A 37 -4.29 20.56 -2.68
CA LYS A 37 -5.21 21.54 -2.05
C LYS A 37 -5.12 21.54 -0.51
N GLY A 38 -4.29 20.67 0.07
CA GLY A 38 -4.18 20.57 1.52
C GLY A 38 -5.39 19.93 2.20
N GLU A 39 -6.27 19.20 1.50
CA GLU A 39 -7.50 18.62 2.08
C GLU A 39 -7.21 17.72 3.28
N HIS A 40 -6.14 16.92 3.22
CA HIS A 40 -5.64 16.12 4.34
C HIS A 40 -5.27 16.91 5.62
N LYS A 41 -5.13 18.24 5.52
CA LYS A 41 -4.85 19.15 6.64
C LYS A 41 -6.08 19.94 7.06
N SER A 42 -7.18 19.86 6.31
CA SER A 42 -8.41 20.59 6.61
C SER A 42 -8.97 20.22 7.99
N PRO A 43 -9.64 21.15 8.69
CA PRO A 43 -10.28 20.85 9.97
C PRO A 43 -11.26 19.68 9.86
N ASP A 44 -12.02 19.59 8.76
CA ASP A 44 -13.02 18.54 8.59
C ASP A 44 -12.38 17.16 8.40
N PHE A 45 -11.34 17.04 7.57
CA PHE A 45 -10.63 15.76 7.48
C PHE A 45 -9.89 15.41 8.77
N LYS A 46 -9.34 16.41 9.50
CA LYS A 46 -8.66 16.15 10.77
C LYS A 46 -9.60 15.77 11.92
N LYS A 47 -10.89 16.13 11.86
CA LYS A 47 -11.90 15.57 12.78
C LYS A 47 -12.05 14.06 12.57
N LEU A 48 -11.97 13.61 11.32
CA LEU A 48 -12.05 12.19 10.96
C LEU A 48 -10.73 11.45 11.25
N ASN A 49 -9.60 11.96 10.75
CA ASN A 49 -8.28 11.41 10.99
C ASN A 49 -7.29 12.52 11.41
N PRO A 50 -7.03 12.68 12.71
CA PRO A 50 -6.13 13.71 13.24
C PRO A 50 -4.71 13.68 12.66
N LYS A 51 -4.25 12.52 12.19
CA LYS A 51 -2.92 12.35 11.55
C LYS A 51 -2.86 12.99 10.16
N GLY A 52 -4.00 13.27 9.53
CA GLY A 52 -4.04 13.83 8.18
C GLY A 52 -3.40 12.92 7.13
N LYS A 53 -3.64 11.61 7.25
CA LYS A 53 -3.06 10.57 6.38
C LYS A 53 -4.15 9.75 5.71
N VAL A 54 -3.80 9.14 4.60
CA VAL A 54 -4.57 8.07 3.96
C VAL A 54 -3.74 6.78 4.05
N PRO A 55 -4.37 5.59 4.06
CA PRO A 55 -5.83 5.37 4.04
C PRO A 55 -6.53 5.72 5.36
N THR A 56 -7.78 6.13 5.24
CA THR A 56 -8.75 6.18 6.35
C THR A 56 -10.00 5.42 5.88
N LEU A 57 -10.33 4.31 6.55
CA LEU A 57 -11.53 3.53 6.29
C LEU A 57 -12.63 3.96 7.25
N VAL A 58 -13.84 4.22 6.75
CA VAL A 58 -15.00 4.55 7.59
C VAL A 58 -15.91 3.35 7.69
N ILE A 59 -16.20 2.95 8.92
CA ILE A 59 -17.03 1.80 9.27
C ILE A 59 -18.11 2.31 10.21
N ASP A 60 -19.37 2.24 9.78
CA ASP A 60 -20.52 2.72 10.56
C ASP A 60 -20.36 4.16 11.09
N GLY A 61 -19.69 5.02 10.33
CA GLY A 61 -19.44 6.43 10.66
C GLY A 61 -18.14 6.69 11.43
N GLU A 62 -17.45 5.64 11.89
CA GLU A 62 -16.20 5.75 12.65
C GLU A 62 -14.97 5.49 11.77
N ALA A 63 -13.88 6.21 12.03
CA ALA A 63 -12.65 6.10 11.24
C ALA A 63 -11.68 5.06 11.82
N LEU A 64 -11.25 4.12 10.97
CA LEU A 64 -10.12 3.23 11.20
C LEU A 64 -8.95 3.62 10.29
N THR A 65 -7.74 3.63 10.86
CA THR A 65 -6.52 4.07 10.17
C THR A 65 -5.40 3.05 10.40
N GLU A 66 -4.33 3.16 9.60
CA GLU A 66 -3.22 2.19 9.54
C GLU A 66 -3.57 0.89 8.80
N ASN A 67 -2.77 0.54 7.78
CA ASN A 67 -3.01 -0.66 6.98
C ASN A 67 -3.03 -1.94 7.82
N VAL A 68 -2.16 -2.06 8.84
CA VAL A 68 -2.15 -3.23 9.72
C VAL A 68 -3.51 -3.38 10.42
N ALA A 69 -4.01 -2.31 11.03
CA ALA A 69 -5.28 -2.34 11.76
C ALA A 69 -6.48 -2.53 10.81
N ILE A 70 -6.49 -1.86 9.65
CA ILE A 70 -7.54 -2.03 8.64
C ILE A 70 -7.60 -3.49 8.16
N ILE A 71 -6.47 -4.08 7.78
CA ILE A 71 -6.43 -5.46 7.30
C ILE A 71 -6.83 -6.45 8.40
N THR A 72 -6.33 -6.27 9.63
CA THR A 72 -6.73 -7.10 10.76
C THR A 72 -8.23 -7.04 11.00
N TYR A 73 -8.82 -5.84 11.00
CA TYR A 73 -10.27 -5.66 11.16
C TYR A 73 -11.06 -6.35 10.06
N LEU A 74 -10.67 -6.15 8.79
CA LEU A 74 -11.35 -6.78 7.65
C LEU A 74 -11.27 -8.31 7.72
N ASN A 75 -10.10 -8.86 8.06
CA ASN A 75 -9.91 -10.31 8.19
C ASN A 75 -10.76 -10.92 9.30
N GLU A 76 -10.85 -10.25 10.46
CA GLU A 76 -11.70 -10.71 11.57
C GLU A 76 -13.18 -10.58 11.26
N ARG A 77 -13.57 -9.51 10.56
CA ARG A 77 -14.98 -9.21 10.30
C ARG A 77 -15.58 -10.00 9.14
N PHE A 78 -14.75 -10.32 8.14
CA PHE A 78 -15.12 -11.01 6.91
C PHE A 78 -14.21 -12.23 6.70
N PRO A 79 -14.30 -13.26 7.56
CA PRO A 79 -13.42 -14.43 7.48
C PRO A 79 -13.55 -15.16 6.14
N ASP A 80 -14.74 -15.15 5.53
CA ASP A 80 -15.00 -15.78 4.22
C ASP A 80 -14.26 -15.10 3.06
N ALA A 81 -13.74 -13.88 3.26
CA ALA A 81 -12.91 -13.18 2.28
C ALA A 81 -11.48 -13.76 2.21
N ASN A 82 -11.08 -14.61 3.15
CA ASN A 82 -9.76 -15.27 3.18
C ASN A 82 -8.58 -14.29 2.98
N LEU A 83 -8.67 -13.09 3.60
CA LEU A 83 -7.64 -12.06 3.45
C LEU A 83 -6.30 -12.47 4.07
N MET A 84 -6.32 -13.35 5.05
CA MET A 84 -5.15 -13.99 5.65
C MET A 84 -5.47 -15.48 5.83
N PRO A 85 -4.46 -16.37 5.83
CA PRO A 85 -4.70 -17.77 6.14
C PRO A 85 -5.18 -17.94 7.58
N ASP A 86 -5.89 -19.04 7.84
CA ASP A 86 -6.29 -19.38 9.21
C ASP A 86 -5.08 -19.51 10.13
N ALA A 87 -5.16 -18.86 11.28
CA ALA A 87 -4.11 -18.91 12.27
C ALA A 87 -4.41 -19.99 13.32
N SER A 88 -3.56 -21.03 13.34
CA SER A 88 -3.72 -22.20 14.23
C SER A 88 -3.69 -21.87 15.73
N ASP A 89 -2.98 -20.81 16.11
CA ASP A 89 -2.84 -20.36 17.49
C ASP A 89 -2.55 -18.85 17.59
N SER A 90 -2.34 -18.35 18.81
CA SER A 90 -2.01 -16.94 19.06
C SER A 90 -0.65 -16.53 18.48
N LEU A 91 0.31 -17.44 18.39
CA LEU A 91 1.63 -17.16 17.83
C LEU A 91 1.57 -17.05 16.31
N ALA A 92 0.77 -17.87 15.64
CA ALA A 92 0.49 -17.77 14.21
C ALA A 92 -0.16 -16.41 13.86
N ARG A 93 -1.15 -15.96 14.65
CA ARG A 93 -1.72 -14.61 14.51
C ARG A 93 -0.67 -13.52 14.71
N ALA A 94 0.18 -13.65 15.74
CA ALA A 94 1.24 -12.68 15.98
C ALA A 94 2.26 -12.62 14.82
N ARG A 95 2.58 -13.75 14.19
CA ARG A 95 3.44 -13.80 13.00
C ARG A 95 2.80 -13.11 11.80
N GLN A 96 1.50 -13.31 11.58
CA GLN A 96 0.75 -12.60 10.53
C GLN A 96 0.77 -11.07 10.75
N THR A 97 0.56 -10.62 11.99
CA THR A 97 0.71 -9.21 12.37
C THR A 97 2.14 -8.73 12.15
N ALA A 98 3.15 -9.55 12.49
CA ALA A 98 4.55 -9.21 12.27
C ALA A 98 4.87 -9.02 10.76
N ASP A 99 4.30 -9.83 9.87
CA ASP A 99 4.48 -9.69 8.42
C ASP A 99 3.82 -8.41 7.86
N LEU A 100 2.63 -8.04 8.37
CA LEU A 100 2.00 -6.75 8.05
C LEU A 100 2.81 -5.56 8.62
N CYS A 101 3.40 -5.72 9.81
CA CYS A 101 4.31 -4.75 10.41
C CYS A 101 5.63 -4.64 9.65
N PHE A 102 6.17 -5.74 9.11
CA PHE A 102 7.34 -5.70 8.23
C PHE A 102 7.06 -4.82 7.01
N CYS A 103 5.89 -4.95 6.39
CA CYS A 103 5.50 -4.07 5.30
C CYS A 103 5.33 -2.60 5.76
N SER A 104 4.59 -2.36 6.85
CA SER A 104 4.21 -1.00 7.26
C SER A 104 5.32 -0.21 7.99
N ALA A 105 6.13 -0.87 8.81
CA ALA A 105 7.12 -0.25 9.68
C ALA A 105 8.57 -0.46 9.21
N THR A 106 8.83 -1.42 8.31
CA THR A 106 10.18 -1.65 7.75
C THR A 106 10.25 -1.23 6.28
N LEU A 107 9.47 -1.86 5.40
CA LEU A 107 9.54 -1.59 3.96
C LEU A 107 9.03 -0.19 3.60
N HIS A 108 7.83 0.16 4.04
CA HIS A 108 7.17 1.41 3.63
C HIS A 108 7.99 2.68 4.00
N PRO A 109 8.61 2.82 5.18
CA PRO A 109 9.50 3.95 5.43
C PRO A 109 10.68 4.03 4.46
N ILE A 110 11.23 2.90 4.00
CA ILE A 110 12.28 2.87 2.98
C ILE A 110 11.73 3.25 1.61
N VAL A 111 10.55 2.73 1.23
CA VAL A 111 9.82 3.14 0.02
C VAL A 111 9.66 4.66 -0.02
N THR A 112 9.31 5.29 1.10
CA THR A 112 9.13 6.75 1.18
C THR A 112 10.43 7.50 0.90
N ARG A 113 11.58 7.01 1.38
CA ARG A 113 12.90 7.60 1.10
C ARG A 113 13.31 7.45 -0.36
N ILE A 114 12.96 6.34 -1.00
CA ILE A 114 13.23 6.09 -2.43
C ILE A 114 12.27 6.91 -3.31
N ARG A 115 10.99 6.99 -2.96
CA ARG A 115 9.98 7.65 -3.79
C ARG A 115 9.98 9.16 -3.62
N LEU A 116 10.22 9.64 -2.39
CA LEU A 116 10.10 11.05 -2.00
C LEU A 116 11.33 11.52 -1.21
N PRO A 117 12.57 11.34 -1.72
CA PRO A 117 13.79 11.73 -1.00
C PRO A 117 13.83 13.22 -0.63
N GLN A 118 13.19 14.08 -1.42
CA GLN A 118 13.06 15.52 -1.18
C GLN A 118 12.27 15.88 0.08
N PHE A 119 11.56 14.94 0.70
CA PHE A 119 10.91 15.17 2.00
C PHE A 119 11.86 15.00 3.19
N PHE A 120 13.06 14.46 2.96
CA PHE A 120 14.05 14.18 4.00
C PHE A 120 15.30 15.05 3.89
N ALA A 121 15.52 15.69 2.75
CA ALA A 121 16.71 16.48 2.49
C ALA A 121 16.45 17.58 1.47
N SER A 122 17.36 18.56 1.41
CA SER A 122 17.41 19.55 0.33
C SER A 122 17.61 18.87 -1.03
N LYS A 123 17.36 19.62 -2.11
CA LYS A 123 17.52 19.13 -3.49
C LYS A 123 18.88 18.47 -3.73
N ASP A 124 19.96 19.10 -3.27
CA ASP A 124 21.34 18.62 -3.49
C ASP A 124 21.68 17.36 -2.68
N ALA A 125 20.93 17.07 -1.61
CA ALA A 125 21.13 15.90 -0.75
C ALA A 125 20.07 14.80 -0.97
N ALA A 126 19.02 15.07 -1.76
CA ALA A 126 17.95 14.11 -2.06
C ALA A 126 18.49 12.85 -2.74
N GLN A 127 19.48 12.99 -3.64
CA GLN A 127 20.12 11.85 -4.29
C GLN A 127 20.77 10.90 -3.27
N SER A 128 21.47 11.43 -2.26
CA SER A 128 22.07 10.60 -1.20
C SER A 128 21.01 9.88 -0.36
N VAL A 129 19.84 10.50 -0.11
CA VAL A 129 18.71 9.84 0.57
C VAL A 129 18.20 8.68 -0.27
N TRP A 130 18.05 8.88 -1.58
CA TRP A 130 17.61 7.85 -2.50
C TRP A 130 18.58 6.66 -2.53
N GLU A 131 19.89 6.91 -2.68
CA GLU A 131 20.93 5.87 -2.71
C GLU A 131 20.95 5.04 -1.42
N LYS A 132 20.86 5.71 -0.26
CA LYS A 132 20.78 5.03 1.03
C LYS A 132 19.48 4.24 1.19
N GLY A 133 18.38 4.76 0.66
CA GLY A 133 17.11 4.05 0.60
C GLY A 133 17.23 2.77 -0.24
N CYS A 134 17.80 2.87 -1.43
CA CYS A 134 18.02 1.72 -2.32
C CYS A 134 18.91 0.67 -1.66
N LYS A 135 20.05 1.10 -1.08
CA LYS A 135 20.95 0.21 -0.35
C LYS A 135 20.24 -0.53 0.80
N ALA A 136 19.42 0.18 1.57
CA ALA A 136 18.64 -0.44 2.65
C ALA A 136 17.56 -1.39 2.12
N MET A 137 17.00 -1.12 0.94
CA MET A 137 15.97 -1.96 0.33
C MET A 137 16.52 -3.27 -0.24
N THR A 138 17.77 -3.28 -0.72
CA THR A 138 18.42 -4.45 -1.33
C THR A 138 18.33 -5.71 -0.48
N GLU A 139 18.66 -5.62 0.82
CA GLU A 139 18.64 -6.79 1.72
C GLU A 139 17.22 -7.37 1.87
N PHE A 140 16.21 -6.52 1.96
CA PHE A 140 14.82 -6.96 2.11
C PHE A 140 14.21 -7.48 0.81
N PHE A 141 14.55 -6.89 -0.33
CA PHE A 141 14.14 -7.42 -1.63
C PHE A 141 14.78 -8.78 -1.90
N ALA A 142 16.05 -8.99 -1.52
CA ALA A 142 16.69 -10.31 -1.59
C ALA A 142 15.99 -11.34 -0.68
N LEU A 143 15.57 -10.94 0.53
CA LEU A 143 14.79 -11.80 1.43
C LEU A 143 13.46 -12.20 0.80
N ILE A 144 12.72 -11.25 0.22
CA ILE A 144 11.42 -11.52 -0.42
C ILE A 144 11.61 -12.39 -1.67
N GLU A 145 12.58 -12.07 -2.52
CA GLU A 145 12.95 -12.84 -3.71
C GLU A 145 13.25 -14.31 -3.36
N ASN A 146 14.05 -14.55 -2.32
CA ASN A 146 14.37 -15.90 -1.85
C ASN A 146 13.13 -16.60 -1.30
N ARG A 147 12.28 -15.89 -0.56
CA ARG A 147 11.05 -16.46 -0.02
C ARG A 147 10.04 -16.83 -1.11
N LEU A 148 10.01 -16.11 -2.22
CA LEU A 148 9.15 -16.38 -3.37
C LEU A 148 9.72 -17.47 -4.32
N ALA A 149 10.82 -18.12 -3.96
CA ALA A 149 11.47 -19.13 -4.80
C ALA A 149 10.62 -20.37 -5.09
N ASP A 150 9.84 -20.82 -4.10
CA ASP A 150 9.07 -22.06 -4.14
C ASP A 150 7.56 -21.84 -3.98
N ARG A 151 7.11 -20.58 -3.99
CA ARG A 151 5.73 -20.22 -3.69
C ARG A 151 5.23 -19.05 -4.55
N PRO A 152 3.98 -19.11 -5.04
CA PRO A 152 3.41 -18.00 -5.78
C PRO A 152 3.08 -16.78 -4.92
N TRP A 153 2.77 -16.98 -3.64
CA TRP A 153 2.34 -15.95 -2.70
C TRP A 153 3.07 -16.06 -1.36
N TRP A 154 2.93 -15.04 -0.51
CA TRP A 154 3.66 -14.92 0.76
C TRP A 154 3.50 -16.11 1.70
N TYR A 155 2.30 -16.70 1.75
CA TYR A 155 1.96 -17.85 2.57
C TYR A 155 1.92 -19.19 1.82
N GLY A 156 2.42 -19.26 0.58
CA GLY A 156 2.44 -20.49 -0.19
C GLY A 156 1.57 -20.39 -1.44
N ALA A 157 0.62 -21.32 -1.57
CA ALA A 157 -0.22 -21.47 -2.76
C ALA A 157 -1.37 -20.45 -2.85
N GLU A 158 -1.79 -19.88 -1.72
CA GLU A 158 -2.92 -18.96 -1.63
C GLU A 158 -2.47 -17.52 -1.40
N TRP A 159 -3.21 -16.59 -2.01
CA TRP A 159 -3.00 -15.15 -1.86
C TRP A 159 -3.36 -14.67 -0.45
N SER A 160 -2.75 -13.56 -0.02
CA SER A 160 -3.10 -12.85 1.22
C SER A 160 -2.96 -11.34 1.09
N ALA A 161 -3.49 -10.60 2.06
CA ALA A 161 -3.35 -9.15 2.16
C ALA A 161 -1.88 -8.69 2.31
N VAL A 162 -0.97 -9.57 2.74
CA VAL A 162 0.48 -9.28 2.71
C VAL A 162 0.95 -9.13 1.26
N ASP A 163 0.43 -9.93 0.32
CA ASP A 163 0.75 -9.85 -1.10
C ASP A 163 0.29 -8.52 -1.71
N ALA A 164 -0.87 -7.99 -1.30
CA ALA A 164 -1.30 -6.63 -1.68
C ALA A 164 -0.32 -5.55 -1.23
N TYR A 165 0.25 -5.69 -0.03
CA TYR A 165 1.21 -4.72 0.49
C TYR A 165 2.58 -4.85 -0.21
N LEU A 166 3.06 -6.08 -0.41
CA LEU A 166 4.29 -6.35 -1.15
C LEU A 166 4.20 -5.86 -2.60
N TYR A 167 3.07 -6.08 -3.26
CA TYR A 167 2.78 -5.51 -4.58
C TYR A 167 2.92 -3.99 -4.60
N TRP A 168 2.29 -3.31 -3.63
CA TRP A 168 2.40 -1.86 -3.53
C TRP A 168 3.84 -1.40 -3.30
N VAL A 169 4.61 -2.10 -2.46
CA VAL A 169 6.04 -1.82 -2.22
C VAL A 169 6.83 -1.96 -3.53
N PHE A 170 6.66 -3.08 -4.24
CA PHE A 170 7.35 -3.37 -5.49
C PHE A 170 7.06 -2.29 -6.54
N TRP A 171 5.77 -2.07 -6.83
CA TRP A 171 5.32 -1.05 -7.78
C TRP A 171 5.87 0.33 -7.45
N ARG A 172 5.93 0.68 -6.15
CA ARG A 172 6.38 2.02 -5.77
C ARG A 172 7.86 2.26 -5.94
N VAL A 173 8.71 1.28 -5.68
CA VAL A 173 10.15 1.44 -5.88
C VAL A 173 10.54 1.27 -7.34
N GLU A 174 9.85 0.38 -8.09
CA GLU A 174 10.06 0.22 -9.54
C GLU A 174 9.78 1.52 -10.28
N GLY A 175 8.65 2.18 -10.00
CA GLY A 175 8.35 3.50 -10.58
C GLY A 175 9.30 4.61 -10.13
N ALA A 176 10.25 4.30 -9.25
CA ALA A 176 11.20 5.20 -8.61
C ALA A 176 12.65 4.73 -8.86
N ASP A 177 12.92 4.20 -10.06
CA ASP A 177 14.21 3.75 -10.62
C ASP A 177 15.05 2.83 -9.72
N PHE A 178 14.43 2.17 -8.74
CA PHE A 178 15.09 1.09 -8.03
C PHE A 178 15.24 -0.10 -8.98
N ASP A 179 16.45 -0.62 -9.12
CA ASP A 179 16.70 -1.74 -10.03
C ASP A 179 16.05 -3.02 -9.52
N VAL A 180 14.90 -3.34 -10.11
CA VAL A 180 14.15 -4.57 -9.81
C VAL A 180 14.56 -5.77 -10.66
N SER A 181 15.45 -5.59 -11.65
CA SER A 181 15.86 -6.66 -12.56
C SER A 181 16.58 -7.83 -11.85
N LEU A 182 17.14 -7.55 -10.67
CA LEU A 182 17.78 -8.53 -9.80
C LEU A 182 16.80 -9.43 -9.04
N TYR A 183 15.48 -9.14 -9.09
CA TYR A 183 14.44 -9.83 -8.32
C TYR A 183 13.31 -10.36 -9.23
N PRO A 184 13.62 -11.30 -10.14
CA PRO A 184 12.66 -11.80 -11.12
C PRO A 184 11.45 -12.48 -10.48
N ARG A 185 11.58 -13.17 -9.35
CA ARG A 185 10.43 -13.83 -8.69
C ARG A 185 9.50 -12.82 -8.03
N PHE A 186 10.06 -11.75 -7.45
CA PHE A 186 9.25 -10.66 -6.94
C PHE A 186 8.57 -9.89 -8.09
N LYS A 187 9.24 -9.74 -9.25
CA LYS A 187 8.59 -9.23 -10.47
C LYS A 187 7.44 -10.13 -10.93
N ASP A 188 7.63 -11.45 -10.95
CA ASP A 188 6.58 -12.41 -11.30
C ASP A 188 5.41 -12.39 -10.30
N HIS A 189 5.68 -12.22 -9.01
CA HIS A 189 4.66 -11.96 -8.00
C HIS A 189 3.87 -10.68 -8.30
N SER A 190 4.55 -9.58 -8.62
CA SER A 190 3.90 -8.32 -9.01
C SER A 190 3.04 -8.50 -10.27
N ASN A 191 3.51 -9.23 -11.27
CA ASN A 191 2.75 -9.52 -12.49
C ASN A 191 1.48 -10.34 -12.18
N ARG A 192 1.60 -11.39 -11.37
CA ARG A 192 0.45 -12.19 -10.91
C ARG A 192 -0.57 -11.36 -10.14
N MET A 193 -0.14 -10.38 -9.36
CA MET A 193 -1.04 -9.46 -8.69
C MET A 193 -1.89 -8.65 -9.68
N GLU A 194 -1.30 -8.18 -10.78
CA GLU A 194 -2.00 -7.39 -11.81
C GLU A 194 -3.02 -8.22 -12.62
N GLU A 195 -2.86 -9.54 -12.66
CA GLU A 195 -3.81 -10.46 -13.29
C GLU A 195 -5.07 -10.68 -12.43
N ARG A 196 -5.04 -10.34 -11.13
CA ARG A 196 -6.19 -10.56 -10.23
C ARG A 196 -7.32 -9.58 -10.53
N PRO A 197 -8.58 -10.05 -10.70
CA PRO A 197 -9.72 -9.17 -10.99
C PRO A 197 -9.95 -8.09 -9.92
N ALA A 198 -9.76 -8.40 -8.64
CA ALA A 198 -9.90 -7.44 -7.55
C ALA A 198 -8.84 -6.33 -7.62
N VAL A 199 -7.60 -6.68 -7.96
CA VAL A 199 -6.52 -5.71 -8.14
C VAL A 199 -6.83 -4.80 -9.34
N GLN A 200 -7.33 -5.35 -10.46
CA GLN A 200 -7.74 -4.55 -11.61
C GLN A 200 -8.87 -3.55 -11.27
N ARG A 201 -9.86 -3.96 -10.47
CA ARG A 201 -10.92 -3.04 -9.98
C ARG A 201 -10.35 -1.94 -9.09
N ALA A 202 -9.46 -2.30 -8.15
CA ALA A 202 -8.79 -1.32 -7.28
C ALA A 202 -7.96 -0.31 -8.09
N LEU A 203 -7.20 -0.78 -9.10
CA LEU A 203 -6.42 0.07 -10.01
C LEU A 203 -7.33 0.96 -10.89
N ALA A 204 -8.49 0.47 -11.31
CA ALA A 204 -9.45 1.27 -12.06
C ALA A 204 -10.01 2.45 -11.22
N ARG A 205 -10.31 2.22 -9.94
CA ARG A 205 -10.70 3.29 -9.00
C ARG A 205 -9.59 4.31 -8.83
N GLU A 206 -8.35 3.86 -8.69
CA GLU A 206 -7.18 4.73 -8.58
C GLU A 206 -6.99 5.57 -9.85
N LYS A 207 -7.08 4.95 -11.03
CA LYS A 207 -7.00 5.64 -12.32
C LYS A 207 -8.10 6.69 -12.51
N ALA A 208 -9.32 6.41 -12.05
CA ALA A 208 -10.41 7.39 -12.07
C ALA A 208 -10.10 8.60 -11.18
N ALA A 209 -9.54 8.36 -9.99
CA ALA A 209 -9.09 9.43 -9.10
C ALA A 209 -7.91 10.23 -9.69
N GLU A 210 -6.96 9.57 -10.38
CA GLU A 210 -5.87 10.26 -11.09
C GLU A 210 -6.40 11.17 -12.20
N ALA A 211 -7.34 10.68 -13.02
CA ALA A 211 -7.96 11.47 -14.08
C ALA A 211 -8.70 12.70 -13.51
N GLN A 212 -9.36 12.55 -12.36
CA GLN A 212 -9.97 13.67 -11.65
C GLN A 212 -8.92 14.68 -11.18
N LEU A 213 -7.82 14.24 -10.56
CA LEU A 213 -6.74 15.13 -10.15
C LEU A 213 -6.10 15.85 -11.34
N GLU A 214 -5.93 15.18 -12.48
CA GLU A 214 -5.41 15.79 -13.70
C GLU A 214 -6.35 16.86 -14.26
N ALA A 215 -7.65 16.57 -14.36
CA ALA A 215 -8.65 17.54 -14.79
C ALA A 215 -8.73 18.78 -13.87
N GLU A 216 -8.43 18.61 -12.58
CA GLU A 216 -8.36 19.70 -11.60
C GLU A 216 -6.99 20.42 -11.57
N GLY A 217 -5.97 19.95 -12.30
CA GLY A 217 -4.60 20.50 -12.25
C GLY A 217 -3.86 20.21 -10.94
N LEU A 218 -4.24 19.14 -10.23
CA LEU A 218 -3.75 18.79 -8.89
C LEU A 218 -2.95 17.48 -8.86
N ASN A 219 -2.69 16.88 -10.01
CA ASN A 219 -1.89 15.66 -10.06
C ASN A 219 -0.47 15.92 -9.58
N PHE A 220 0.01 15.12 -8.63
CA PHE A 220 1.36 15.25 -8.10
C PHE A 220 2.37 14.68 -9.09
N LYS A 221 3.25 15.54 -9.62
CA LYS A 221 4.39 15.13 -10.43
C LYS A 221 5.65 15.20 -9.55
N PRO A 222 6.31 14.07 -9.23
CA PRO A 222 7.61 14.12 -8.58
C PRO A 222 8.57 14.96 -9.43
N PRO A 223 9.43 15.79 -8.82
CA PRO A 223 10.46 16.50 -9.58
C PRO A 223 11.36 15.48 -10.31
N PRO A 224 11.84 15.80 -11.53
CA PRO A 224 12.80 14.96 -12.21
C PRO A 224 14.06 14.80 -11.33
N ARG A 225 14.63 13.60 -11.33
CA ARG A 225 15.89 13.33 -10.64
C ARG A 225 17.02 13.92 -11.47
N SER A 226 17.92 14.63 -10.79
CA SER A 226 19.11 15.26 -11.38
C SER A 226 20.14 14.23 -11.82
#